data_AF-M6WNR9-F1
#
_entry.id   AF-M6WNR9-F1
#
_cell.length_a   1.000
_cell.length_b   1.000
_cell.length_c   1.000
_cell.angle_alpha   90.00
_cell.angle_beta   90.00
_cell.angle_gamma   90.00
#
_symmetry.space_group_name_H-M   'P 1'
#
loop_
_entity.id
_entity.type
_entity.pdbx_description
1 polymer ?
#
loop_
_entity_poly.entity_id
_entity_poly.type
_entity_poly.pdbx_seq_one_letter_code
_entity_poly.pdbx_strand_id
1 'polypeptide(L)'
;MEYLKTEPVFFPRKAFLNYYLKNIQGDSKNKTLDDVFDDESAWIRFLKEELNEVKSGLSSLVKLYPKTPNLILQSRIQWAKKFYKPFLDWRKDDL
;
A
#
# COMPACT_ATOMS: atom_id res chain seq x y z
N MET A 1 -10.70 16.77 -12.23
CA MET A 1 -11.69 15.68 -12.33
C MET A 1 -11.11 14.28 -12.03
N GLU A 2 -9.85 14.14 -11.58
CA GLU A 2 -9.22 12.82 -11.35
C GLU A 2 -9.58 12.13 -10.03
N TYR A 3 -10.34 12.80 -9.15
CA TYR A 3 -10.64 12.33 -7.79
C TYR A 3 -11.88 11.42 -7.71
N LEU A 4 -12.78 11.48 -8.70
CA LEU A 4 -13.95 10.61 -8.78
C LEU A 4 -13.66 9.45 -9.74
N LYS A 5 -13.23 8.31 -9.18
CA LYS A 5 -13.11 7.06 -9.93
C LYS A 5 -14.48 6.39 -9.96
N THR A 6 -14.94 5.98 -11.14
CA THR A 6 -16.15 5.16 -11.34
C THR A 6 -16.04 3.83 -10.61
N GLU A 7 -14.83 3.28 -10.50
CA GLU A 7 -14.54 2.12 -9.66
C GLU A 7 -13.77 2.54 -8.39
N PRO A 8 -14.24 2.15 -7.20
CA PRO A 8 -13.54 2.49 -5.97
C PRO A 8 -12.16 1.83 -5.94
N VAL A 9 -11.12 2.64 -5.69
CA VAL A 9 -9.77 2.14 -5.49
C VAL A 9 -9.59 1.82 -4.02
N PHE A 10 -9.39 0.54 -3.71
CA PHE A 10 -9.05 0.11 -2.37
C PHE A 10 -7.53 0.16 -2.18
N PHE A 11 -7.07 0.79 -1.08
CA PHE A 11 -5.66 0.82 -0.71
C PHE A 11 -5.48 0.50 0.78
N PRO A 12 -4.89 -0.66 1.15
CA PRO A 12 -4.75 -1.07 2.55
C PRO A 12 -3.61 -0.31 3.24
N ARG A 13 -3.92 0.84 3.85
CA ARG A 13 -2.94 1.72 4.51
C ARG A 13 -2.08 1.01 5.54
N LYS A 14 -2.65 0.13 6.38
CA LYS A 14 -1.92 -0.62 7.41
C LYS A 14 -0.92 -1.59 6.79
N ALA A 15 -1.32 -2.30 5.73
CA ALA A 15 -0.43 -3.19 4.99
C ALA A 15 0.71 -2.41 4.32
N PHE A 16 0.41 -1.25 3.74
CA PHE A 16 1.43 -0.38 3.17
C PHE A 16 2.44 0.09 4.22
N LEU A 17 1.97 0.50 5.41
CA LEU A 17 2.88 0.89 6.49
C LEU A 17 3.79 -0.26 6.91
N ASN A 18 3.24 -1.47 7.09
CA ASN A 18 4.03 -2.65 7.40
C ASN A 18 5.05 -2.96 6.29
N TYR A 19 4.63 -2.88 5.03
CA TYR A 19 5.50 -3.06 3.87
C TYR A 19 6.63 -2.03 3.84
N TYR A 20 6.31 -0.76 4.07
CA TYR A 20 7.26 0.34 4.16
C TYR A 20 8.29 0.11 5.27
N LEU A 21 7.85 -0.22 6.48
CA LEU A 21 8.73 -0.47 7.63
C LEU A 21 9.68 -1.64 7.35
N LYS A 22 9.16 -2.76 6.83
CA LYS A 22 9.94 -3.97 6.52
C LYS A 22 10.99 -3.73 5.42
N ASN A 23 10.64 -2.97 4.37
CA ASN A 23 11.47 -2.87 3.16
C ASN A 23 12.30 -1.58 3.05
N ILE A 24 12.01 -0.55 3.85
CA ILE A 24 12.73 0.74 3.80
C ILE A 24 13.44 1.05 5.12
N GLN A 25 12.79 0.82 6.26
CA GLN A 25 13.42 1.05 7.58
C GLN A 25 14.19 -0.14 8.13
N GLY A 26 13.84 -1.38 7.73
CA GLY A 26 14.35 -2.60 8.34
C GLY A 26 15.77 -3.03 7.93
N ASP A 27 16.19 -2.84 6.67
CA ASP A 27 17.49 -3.38 6.22
C ASP A 27 18.01 -2.84 4.86
N SER A 28 17.64 -1.62 4.46
CA SER A 28 17.90 -1.15 3.09
C SER A 28 19.06 -0.17 3.00
N LYS A 29 20.30 -0.66 3.12
CA LYS A 29 21.48 0.09 2.64
C LYS A 29 21.48 0.29 1.12
N ASN A 30 20.64 -0.45 0.37
CA ASN A 30 20.70 -0.51 -1.10
C ASN A 30 19.40 -0.18 -1.85
N LYS A 31 18.27 0.12 -1.18
CA LYS A 31 17.01 0.46 -1.87
C LYS A 31 16.55 1.87 -1.53
N THR A 32 16.38 2.68 -2.57
CA THR A 32 15.75 3.99 -2.46
C THR A 32 14.24 3.86 -2.28
N LEU A 33 13.58 4.91 -1.80
CA LEU A 33 12.12 4.94 -1.71
C LEU A 33 11.46 4.73 -3.07
N ASP A 34 12.06 5.26 -4.15
CA ASP A 34 11.54 5.11 -5.50
C ASP A 34 11.59 3.64 -5.97
N ASP A 35 12.67 2.91 -5.66
CA ASP A 35 12.77 1.48 -5.99
C ASP A 35 11.64 0.65 -5.35
N VAL A 36 11.19 1.03 -4.16
CA VAL A 36 10.10 0.34 -3.46
C VAL A 36 8.73 0.70 -4.05
N PHE A 37 8.53 1.95 -4.46
CA PHE A 37 7.30 2.34 -5.13
C PHE A 37 7.19 1.81 -6.56
N ASP A 38 8.31 1.54 -7.22
CA ASP A 38 8.33 1.08 -8.61
C ASP A 38 8.22 -0.46 -8.73
N ASP A 39 8.43 -1.20 -7.64
CA ASP A 39 8.25 -2.67 -7.58
C ASP A 39 6.80 -3.10 -7.24
N GLU A 40 5.91 -2.92 -8.21
CA GLU A 40 4.49 -3.32 -8.12
C GLU A 40 4.33 -4.85 -7.89
N SER A 41 5.26 -5.66 -8.37
CA SER A 41 5.21 -7.11 -8.24
C SER A 41 5.49 -7.57 -6.81
N ALA A 42 6.49 -6.97 -6.15
CA ALA A 42 6.75 -7.24 -4.74
C ALA A 42 5.59 -6.79 -3.85
N TRP A 43 4.95 -5.66 -4.17
CA TRP A 43 3.76 -5.21 -3.47
C TRP A 43 2.60 -6.21 -3.58
N ILE A 44 2.28 -6.68 -4.79
CA ILE A 44 1.21 -7.67 -5.00
C ILE A 44 1.53 -8.98 -4.27
N ARG A 45 2.79 -9.43 -4.28
CA ARG A 45 3.20 -10.64 -3.54
C ARG A 45 2.99 -10.46 -2.04
N PHE A 46 3.44 -9.35 -1.48
CA PHE A 46 3.22 -9.01 -0.07
C PHE A 46 1.72 -8.98 0.28
N LEU A 47 0.89 -8.37 -0.56
CA LEU A 47 -0.56 -8.35 -0.33
C LEU A 47 -1.21 -9.72 -0.38
N LYS A 48 -0.70 -10.67 -1.18
CA LYS A 48 -1.20 -12.05 -1.20
C LYS A 48 -0.87 -12.76 0.11
N GLU A 49 0.32 -12.55 0.65
CA GLU A 49 0.76 -13.12 1.93
C GLU A 49 -0.04 -12.55 3.11
N GLU A 50 -0.26 -11.23 3.10
CA GLU A 50 -0.92 -10.49 4.19
C GLU A 50 -2.45 -10.39 4.02
N LEU A 51 -3.01 -11.03 2.97
CA LEU A 51 -4.42 -10.89 2.59
C LEU A 51 -5.38 -11.20 3.75
N ASN A 52 -5.07 -12.23 4.53
CA ASN A 52 -5.88 -12.64 5.66
C ASN A 52 -5.84 -11.62 6.80
N GLU A 53 -4.68 -11.03 7.09
CA GLU A 53 -4.56 -9.98 8.11
C GLU A 53 -5.25 -8.69 7.66
N VAL A 54 -5.11 -8.32 6.39
CA VAL A 54 -5.84 -7.18 5.82
C VAL A 54 -7.34 -7.40 5.97
N LYS A 55 -7.84 -8.59 5.59
CA LYS A 55 -9.27 -8.93 5.70
C LYS A 55 -9.74 -8.94 7.15
N SER A 56 -8.95 -9.45 8.10
CA SER A 56 -9.36 -9.51 9.50
C SER A 56 -9.54 -8.11 10.10
N GLY A 57 -8.67 -7.17 9.71
CA GLY A 57 -8.73 -5.77 10.11
C GLY A 57 -9.84 -4.92 9.48
N LEU A 58 -10.56 -5.44 8.48
CA LEU A 58 -11.70 -4.73 7.88
C LEU A 58 -12.91 -4.69 8.82
N SER A 59 -13.67 -3.60 8.73
CA SER A 59 -14.95 -3.51 9.43
C SER A 59 -15.93 -4.58 8.91
N SER A 60 -16.87 -4.98 9.76
CA SER A 60 -17.89 -5.98 9.41
C SER A 60 -18.67 -5.59 8.15
N LEU A 61 -18.93 -4.30 7.95
CA LEU A 61 -19.61 -3.79 6.76
C LEU A 61 -18.80 -4.00 5.47
N VAL A 62 -17.50 -3.70 5.49
CA VAL A 62 -16.64 -3.87 4.31
C VAL A 62 -16.47 -5.35 3.97
N LYS A 63 -16.45 -6.23 4.97
CA LYS A 63 -16.40 -7.69 4.76
C LYS A 63 -17.61 -8.24 4.00
N LEU A 64 -18.76 -7.57 4.06
CA LEU A 64 -19.96 -7.93 3.31
C LEU A 64 -19.87 -7.57 1.82
N TYR A 65 -18.92 -6.72 1.43
CA TYR A 65 -18.79 -6.31 0.03
C TYR A 65 -18.30 -7.51 -0.82
N PRO A 66 -19.04 -7.90 -1.88
CA PRO A 66 -18.63 -8.96 -2.78
C PRO A 66 -17.27 -8.63 -3.40
N LYS A 67 -16.40 -9.63 -3.59
CA LYS A 67 -15.08 -9.45 -4.22
C LYS A 67 -14.10 -8.57 -3.43
N THR A 68 -14.31 -8.37 -2.12
CA THR A 68 -13.33 -7.70 -1.22
C THR A 68 -11.89 -8.21 -1.40
N PRO A 69 -11.61 -9.53 -1.50
CA PRO A 69 -10.25 -10.01 -1.78
C PRO A 69 -9.68 -9.50 -3.10
N ASN A 70 -10.50 -9.42 -4.15
CA ASN A 70 -10.07 -8.94 -5.46
C ASN A 70 -9.76 -7.44 -5.41
N LEU A 71 -10.57 -6.66 -4.69
CA LEU A 71 -10.30 -5.23 -4.48
C LEU A 71 -8.97 -4.99 -3.74
N ILE A 72 -8.66 -5.80 -2.73
CA ILE A 72 -7.38 -5.71 -2.02
C ILE A 72 -6.22 -5.99 -2.99
N LEU A 73 -6.32 -7.05 -3.79
CA LEU A 73 -5.26 -7.46 -4.71
C LEU A 73 -5.10 -6.54 -5.94
N GLN A 74 -6.11 -5.73 -6.26
CA GLN A 74 -6.04 -4.70 -7.31
C GLN A 74 -5.39 -3.39 -6.83
N SER A 75 -5.07 -3.27 -5.53
CA SER A 75 -4.39 -2.12 -4.96
C SER A 75 -3.03 -1.91 -5.63
N ARG A 76 -2.79 -0.71 -6.14
CA ARG A 76 -1.52 -0.35 -6.78
C ARG A 76 -0.61 0.45 -5.86
N ILE A 77 0.65 0.06 -5.70
CA ILE A 77 1.61 0.79 -4.86
C ILE A 77 1.96 2.17 -5.43
N GLN A 78 1.81 2.37 -6.74
CA GLN A 78 1.95 3.69 -7.38
C GLN A 78 0.98 4.73 -6.80
N TRP A 79 -0.17 4.31 -6.28
CA TRP A 79 -1.07 5.23 -5.57
C TRP A 79 -0.42 5.76 -4.30
N ALA A 80 0.29 4.89 -3.60
CA ALA A 80 1.07 5.22 -2.42
C ALA A 80 2.22 6.18 -2.74
N LYS A 81 2.84 6.06 -3.92
CA LYS A 81 3.87 7.01 -4.38
C LYS A 81 3.30 8.42 -4.44
N LYS A 82 2.16 8.63 -5.09
CA LYS A 82 1.55 9.96 -5.20
C LYS A 82 1.07 10.51 -3.85
N PHE A 83 0.57 9.64 -2.96
CA PHE A 83 -0.03 10.06 -1.71
C PHE A 83 0.98 10.21 -0.56
N TYR A 84 1.85 9.22 -0.36
CA TYR A 84 2.76 9.14 0.79
C TYR A 84 4.15 9.69 0.52
N LYS A 85 4.67 9.62 -0.71
CA LYS A 85 6.03 10.10 -1.02
C LYS A 85 6.25 11.55 -0.59
N PRO A 86 5.33 12.52 -0.83
CA PRO A 86 5.53 13.90 -0.38
C PRO A 86 5.75 14.02 1.14
N PHE A 87 5.02 13.24 1.95
CA PHE A 87 5.16 13.25 3.40
C PHE A 87 6.45 12.58 3.88
N LEU A 88 6.86 11.52 3.19
CA LEU A 88 8.07 10.76 3.50
C LEU A 88 9.33 11.55 3.11
N ASP A 89 9.28 12.28 2.00
CA ASP A 89 10.34 13.18 1.56
C ASP A 89 10.47 14.38 2.51
N TRP A 90 9.36 15.02 2.90
CA TRP A 90 9.39 16.13 3.87
C TRP A 90 10.05 15.74 5.19
N ARG A 91 9.75 14.54 5.72
CA ARG A 91 10.35 14.05 6.96
C ARG A 91 11.87 13.85 6.86
N LYS A 92 12.42 13.64 5.66
CA LYS A 92 13.87 13.54 5.47
C LYS A 92 14.57 14.90 5.49
N ASP A 93 13.87 15.96 5.12
CA ASP A 93 14.43 17.32 5.13
C ASP A 93 14.52 17.90 6.55
N ASP A 94 13.75 17.36 7.50
CA ASP A 94 13.75 17.72 8.93
C ASP A 94 14.79 16.94 9.78
N LEU A 95 15.59 16.03 9.19
CA LEU A 95 16.60 15.19 9.83
C LEU A 95 18.01 15.49 9.32
#